data_AF-A0A7V2KN55-F1
#
_entry.id   AF-A0A7V2KN55-F1
#
_cell.length_a   1.000
_cell.length_b   1.000
_cell.length_c   1.000
_cell.angle_alpha   90.00
_cell.angle_beta   90.00
_cell.angle_gamma   90.00
#
_symmetry.space_group_name_H-M   'P 1'
#
loop_
_entity.id
_entity.type
_entity.pdbx_description
1 polymer ?
#
loop_
_entity_poly.entity_id
_entity_poly.type
_entity_poly.pdbx_seq_one_letter_code
_entity_poly.pdbx_strand_id
1 'polypeptide(L)'
;MFRCGFCGAEFPSEEEAASHMMKHLSEQLEKQHQAVSQTYLLMAASQLTQICLISGRRPEEAMDIFTRVYELLKNWHGGAQPKDDFMRWLEQQWGDKESG
;
A
#
# COMPACT_ATOMS: atom_id res chain seq x y z
N MET A 1 21.99 7.53 -36.66
CA MET A 1 21.87 8.06 -35.29
C MET A 1 20.51 7.62 -34.76
N PHE A 2 20.48 7.01 -33.58
CA PHE A 2 19.25 6.47 -32.98
C PHE A 2 18.77 7.43 -31.90
N ARG A 3 17.48 7.77 -31.88
CA ARG A 3 16.93 8.81 -31.01
C ARG A 3 16.06 8.21 -29.92
N CYS A 4 16.26 8.64 -28.68
CA CYS A 4 15.40 8.29 -27.56
C CYS A 4 14.02 8.96 -27.71
N GLY A 5 12.95 8.17 -27.66
CA GLY A 5 11.57 8.68 -27.72
C GLY A 5 11.11 9.44 -26.47
N PHE A 6 11.80 9.30 -25.34
CA PHE A 6 11.41 9.95 -24.08
C PHE A 6 12.01 11.34 -23.89
N CYS A 7 13.29 11.52 -24.25
CA CYS A 7 14.02 12.76 -24.00
C CYS A 7 14.67 13.38 -25.25
N GLY A 8 14.59 12.70 -26.40
CA GLY A 8 15.13 13.19 -27.66
C GLY A 8 16.65 13.07 -27.83
N ALA A 9 17.36 12.49 -26.86
CA ALA A 9 18.81 12.26 -26.94
C ALA A 9 19.18 11.33 -28.11
N GLU A 10 20.35 11.57 -28.70
CA GLU A 10 20.82 10.86 -29.88
C GLU A 10 22.03 9.98 -29.53
N PHE A 11 22.03 8.77 -30.10
CA PHE A 11 23.01 7.73 -29.82
C PHE A 11 23.62 7.18 -31.11
N PRO A 12 24.89 6.74 -31.08
CA PRO A 12 25.58 6.18 -32.22
C PRO A 12 25.03 4.80 -32.61
N SER A 13 24.48 4.03 -31.65
CA SER A 13 23.96 2.69 -31.87
C SER A 13 22.55 2.49 -31.32
N GLU A 14 21.85 1.49 -31.87
CA GLU A 14 20.52 1.08 -31.40
C GLU A 14 20.58 0.52 -29.98
N GLU A 15 21.65 -0.22 -29.66
CA GLU A 15 21.87 -0.82 -28.35
C GLU A 15 22.01 0.25 -27.25
N GLU A 16 22.78 1.31 -27.51
CA GLU A 16 22.92 2.42 -26.57
C GLU A 16 21.59 3.19 -26.39
N ALA A 17 20.85 3.42 -27.48
CA ALA A 17 19.53 4.04 -27.40
C ALA A 17 18.54 3.16 -26.62
N ALA A 18 18.55 1.85 -26.85
CA ALA A 18 17.69 0.89 -26.16
C ALA A 18 18.01 0.80 -24.67
N SER A 19 19.29 0.71 -24.30
CA SER A 19 19.74 0.73 -22.91
C SER A 19 19.32 2.01 -22.18
N HIS A 20 19.46 3.15 -22.84
CA HIS A 20 19.02 4.44 -22.31
C HIS A 20 17.48 4.50 -22.13
N MET A 21 16.70 4.01 -23.11
CA MET A 21 15.24 3.95 -23.00
C MET A 21 14.77 3.02 -21.87
N MET A 22 15.46 1.90 -21.62
CA MET A 22 15.15 1.02 -20.48
C MET A 22 15.32 1.73 -19.13
N LYS A 23 16.31 2.64 -18.99
CA LYS A 23 16.47 3.44 -17.77
C LYS A 23 15.25 4.33 -17.53
N HIS A 24 14.76 5.01 -18.57
CA HIS A 24 13.54 5.82 -18.44
C HIS A 24 12.33 5.00 -18.03
N LEU A 25 12.15 3.81 -18.62
CA LEU A 25 11.07 2.91 -18.23
C LEU A 25 11.19 2.46 -16.77
N SER A 26 12.39 2.13 -16.32
CA SER A 26 12.65 1.77 -14.92
C SER A 26 12.34 2.93 -13.97
N GLU A 27 12.80 4.14 -14.28
CA GLU A 27 12.54 5.34 -13.48
C GLU A 27 11.05 5.69 -13.44
N GLN A 28 10.33 5.53 -14.56
CA GLN A 28 8.88 5.76 -14.61
C GLN A 28 8.12 4.72 -13.78
N LEU A 29 8.51 3.45 -13.87
CA LEU A 29 7.92 2.38 -13.06
C LEU A 29 8.13 2.64 -11.57
N GLU A 30 9.33 3.06 -11.17
CA GLU A 30 9.63 3.39 -9.77
C GLU A 30 8.82 4.60 -9.29
N LYS A 31 8.70 5.66 -10.09
CA LYS A 31 7.85 6.81 -9.78
C LYS A 31 6.37 6.42 -9.64
N GLN A 32 5.86 5.56 -10.52
CA GLN A 32 4.50 5.04 -10.41
C GLN A 32 4.30 4.22 -9.14
N HIS A 33 5.26 3.34 -8.82
CA HIS A 33 5.23 2.53 -7.60
C HIS A 33 5.23 3.42 -6.34
N GLN A 34 6.05 4.47 -6.32
CA GLN A 34 6.08 5.45 -5.23
C GLN A 34 4.76 6.22 -5.10
N ALA A 35 4.20 6.71 -6.22
CA ALA A 35 2.93 7.45 -6.23
C ALA A 35 1.75 6.59 -5.74
N VAL A 36 1.69 5.33 -6.17
CA VAL A 36 0.70 4.36 -5.69
C VAL A 36 0.88 4.10 -4.20
N SER A 37 2.11 3.89 -3.74
CA SER A 37 2.41 3.69 -2.32
C SER A 37 1.99 4.89 -1.45
N GLN A 38 2.28 6.12 -1.89
CA GLN A 38 1.85 7.34 -1.20
C GLN A 38 0.32 7.46 -1.14
N THR A 39 -0.37 7.10 -2.22
CA THR A 39 -1.83 7.13 -2.28
C THR A 39 -2.46 6.17 -1.26
N TYR A 40 -1.91 4.96 -1.12
CA TYR A 40 -2.38 4.00 -0.11
C TYR A 40 -2.14 4.49 1.32
N LEU A 41 -0.99 5.11 1.60
CA LEU A 41 -0.71 5.69 2.92
C LEU A 41 -1.68 6.81 3.27
N LEU A 42 -1.98 7.70 2.32
CA LEU A 42 -2.97 8.77 2.52
C LEU A 42 -4.37 8.22 2.77
N MET A 43 -4.75 7.16 2.05
CA MET A 43 -6.03 6.48 2.25
C MET A 43 -6.11 5.86 3.66
N ALA A 44 -5.05 5.14 4.08
CA ALA A 44 -4.96 4.57 5.41
C ALA A 44 -5.06 5.64 6.51
N ALA A 45 -4.31 6.74 6.37
CA ALA A 45 -4.35 7.85 7.32
C ALA A 45 -5.75 8.50 7.41
N SER A 46 -6.43 8.64 6.27
CA SER A 46 -7.81 9.14 6.22
C SER A 46 -8.78 8.20 6.96
N GLN A 47 -8.69 6.90 6.69
CA GLN A 47 -9.54 5.89 7.33
C GLN A 47 -9.31 5.83 8.85
N LEU A 48 -8.05 5.88 9.28
CA LEU A 48 -7.68 5.97 10.69
C LEU A 48 -8.28 7.22 11.36
N THR A 49 -8.16 8.37 10.70
CA THR A 49 -8.74 9.63 11.18
C THR A 49 -10.26 9.52 11.31
N GLN A 50 -10.94 8.94 10.33
CA GLN A 50 -12.38 8.69 10.38
C GLN A 50 -12.77 7.76 11.54
N ILE A 51 -12.00 6.69 11.77
CA ILE A 51 -12.23 5.79 12.91
C ILE A 51 -12.13 6.57 14.22
N CYS A 52 -11.09 7.37 14.41
CA CYS A 52 -10.92 8.18 15.62
C CYS A 52 -12.10 9.14 15.82
N LEU A 53 -12.49 9.87 14.77
CA LEU A 53 -13.57 10.85 14.84
C LEU A 53 -14.94 10.21 15.11
N ILE A 54 -15.24 9.08 14.47
CA ILE A 54 -16.56 8.42 14.58
C ILE A 54 -16.67 7.64 15.89
N SER A 55 -15.62 6.94 16.30
CA SER A 55 -15.66 6.05 17.48
C SER A 55 -15.27 6.75 18.78
N GLY A 56 -14.81 8.00 18.73
CA GLY A 56 -14.25 8.71 19.88
C GLY A 56 -12.98 8.08 20.44
N ARG A 57 -12.37 7.13 19.70
CA ARG A 57 -11.13 6.46 20.10
C ARG A 57 -9.94 7.38 19.94
N ARG A 58 -8.95 7.17 20.80
CA ARG A 58 -7.68 7.87 20.69
C ARG A 58 -6.91 7.39 19.45
N PRO A 59 -6.09 8.26 18.83
CA PRO A 59 -5.28 7.90 17.66
C PRO A 59 -4.43 6.65 17.83
N GLU A 60 -3.88 6.43 19.03
CA GLU A 60 -3.03 5.28 19.34
C GLU A 60 -3.81 3.96 19.23
N GLU A 61 -5.05 3.93 19.73
CA GLU A 61 -5.90 2.73 19.66
C GLU A 61 -6.33 2.42 18.22
N ALA A 62 -6.57 3.45 17.40
CA ALA A 62 -6.87 3.26 15.98
C ALA A 62 -5.65 2.75 15.20
N MET A 63 -4.46 3.28 15.51
CA MET A 63 -3.18 2.82 14.93
C MET A 63 -2.88 1.37 15.28
N ASP A 64 -3.14 0.94 16.52
CA ASP A 64 -2.96 -0.45 16.96
C ASP A 64 -3.87 -1.40 16.15
N ILE A 65 -5.14 -1.03 16.00
CA ILE A 65 -6.10 -1.80 15.19
C ILE A 65 -5.59 -1.92 13.74
N PHE A 66 -5.21 -0.80 13.13
CA PHE A 66 -4.73 -0.79 11.75
C PHE A 66 -3.46 -1.62 11.56
N THR A 67 -2.50 -1.51 12.48
CA THR A 67 -1.26 -2.30 12.47
C THR A 67 -1.57 -3.79 12.51
N ARG A 68 -2.53 -4.19 13.35
CA ARG A 68 -2.94 -5.59 13.46
C ARG A 68 -3.63 -6.11 12.21
N VAL A 69 -4.52 -5.33 11.60
CA VAL A 69 -5.15 -5.68 10.31
C VAL A 69 -4.09 -5.81 9.22
N TYR A 70 -3.12 -4.90 9.18
CA TYR A 70 -2.02 -4.96 8.23
C TYR A 70 -1.17 -6.23 8.41
N GLU A 71 -0.80 -6.59 9.63
CA GLU A 71 -0.06 -7.84 9.92
C GLU A 71 -0.83 -9.09 9.49
N LEU A 72 -2.14 -9.14 9.73
CA LEU A 72 -3.00 -10.24 9.30
C LEU A 72 -3.01 -10.38 7.77
N LEU A 73 -3.17 -9.26 7.06
CA LEU A 73 -3.16 -9.25 5.59
C LEU A 73 -1.77 -9.59 5.02
N LYS A 74 -0.70 -9.09 5.63
CA LYS A 74 0.69 -9.33 5.19
C LYS A 74 1.07 -10.80 5.30
N ASN A 75 0.63 -11.48 6.37
CA ASN A 75 0.95 -12.89 6.62
C ASN A 75 -0.03 -13.85 5.92
N TRP A 76 -0.94 -13.36 5.09
CA TRP A 76 -1.89 -14.19 4.38
C TRP A 76 -1.27 -14.80 3.11
N HIS A 77 -1.19 -16.13 3.09
CA HIS A 77 -0.59 -16.91 1.99
C HIS A 77 -1.62 -17.72 1.17
N GLY A 78 -2.89 -17.27 1.12
CA GLY A 78 -3.89 -17.82 0.19
C GLY A 78 -4.63 -19.09 0.61
N GLY A 79 -4.59 -19.49 1.90
CA GLY A 79 -5.50 -20.47 2.50
C GLY A 79 -6.69 -19.81 3.21
N ALA A 80 -7.72 -20.61 3.56
CA ALA A 80 -9.04 -20.23 4.09
C ALA A 80 -9.19 -18.78 4.62
N GLN A 81 -10.07 -18.05 3.92
CA GLN A 81 -10.59 -16.69 4.09
C GLN A 81 -10.08 -15.86 5.30
N PRO A 82 -9.23 -14.84 5.08
CA PRO A 82 -8.83 -13.84 6.09
C PRO A 82 -10.00 -13.11 6.71
N LYS A 83 -11.12 -13.08 5.97
CA LYS A 83 -12.39 -12.60 6.49
C LYS A 83 -12.74 -13.35 7.77
N ASP A 84 -12.61 -14.67 7.82
CA ASP A 84 -13.07 -15.46 8.97
C ASP A 84 -12.15 -15.28 10.18
N ASP A 85 -10.84 -15.19 9.97
CA ASP A 85 -9.89 -14.90 11.05
C ASP A 85 -10.00 -13.45 11.55
N PHE A 86 -10.25 -12.50 10.65
CA PHE A 86 -10.52 -11.11 11.01
C PHE A 86 -11.85 -10.96 11.77
N MET A 87 -12.91 -11.64 11.33
CA MET A 87 -14.22 -11.64 12.00
C MET A 87 -14.12 -12.28 13.40
N ARG A 88 -13.41 -13.41 13.54
CA ARG A 88 -13.19 -14.05 14.84
C ARG A 88 -12.44 -13.13 15.82
N TRP A 89 -11.46 -12.37 15.33
CA TRP A 89 -10.77 -11.37 16.15
C TRP A 89 -11.69 -10.20 16.54
N LEU A 90 -12.50 -9.69 15.61
CA LEU A 90 -13.49 -8.64 15.91
C LEU A 90 -14.47 -9.11 16.99
N GLU A 91 -14.95 -10.35 16.90
CA GLU A 91 -15.86 -10.95 17.87
C GLU A 91 -15.21 -11.05 19.27
N GLN A 92 -13.92 -11.39 19.37
CA GLN A 92 -13.20 -11.41 20.65
C GLN A 92 -13.07 -10.02 21.28
N GLN A 93 -12.84 -8.99 20.48
CA GLN A 93 -12.66 -7.61 20.98
C GLN A 93 -13.97 -6.95 21.43
N TRP A 94 -15.11 -7.40 20.90
CA TRP A 94 -16.43 -6.83 21.22
C TRP A 94 -17.33 -7.75 22.05
N GLY A 95 -17.08 -9.06 22.10
CA GLY A 95 -17.80 -10.01 22.96
C GLY A 95 -17.49 -9.84 24.45
N ASP A 96 -16.29 -9.38 24.80
CA ASP A 96 -15.91 -9.12 26.21
C ASP A 96 -16.50 -7.82 26.78
N LYS A 97 -17.07 -6.94 25.95
CA LYS A 97 -17.68 -5.67 26.42
C LYS A 97 -19.13 -5.79 26.90
N GLU A 98 -19.81 -6.91 26.65
CA GLU A 98 -21.21 -7.12 27.05
C GLU A 98 -21.37 -7.99 28.32
N SER A 99 -20.27 -8.41 28.95
CA SER A 99 -20.28 -9.25 30.17
C SER A 99 -19.84 -8.50 31.45
N GLY A 100 -19.83 -7.16 31.44
CA GLY A 100 -19.42 -6.32 32.57
C GLY A 100 -20.43 -5.23 32.90
#